data_AF-A0A6G0RA66-F1
#
_entry.id   AF-A0A6G0RA66-F1
#
_cell.length_a   1.000
_cell.length_b   1.000
_cell.length_c   1.000
_cell.angle_alpha   90.00
_cell.angle_beta   90.00
_cell.angle_gamma   90.00
#
_symmetry.space_group_name_H-M   'P 1'
#
loop_
_entity.id
_entity.type
_entity.pdbx_description
1 polymer ?
#
loop_
_entity_poly.entity_id
_entity_poly.type
_entity_poly.pdbx_seq_one_letter_code
_entity_poly.pdbx_strand_id
1 'polypeptide(L)'
;MDGAAGEGFMDAVKWLHKNRSEGCSAAAMIAAASNGHLNVVQYLHTNLSQPATNEAIAAAAEHGHLPVVRYLHEHRSEVCSTQAILQAKKNKHDEVVEFLMQHEDYRQSSCVGGNLDKSTRELQTEGANSSVVGSANGGLSSTQEGQSSPTYAFSHDDLEARLRAEVEASIREEKEASIRAEVEANFQTKLEEMRASIRAEIQADVEKQMHEQILANLDDL
;
A
#
# COMPACT_ATOMS: atom_id res chain seq x y z
N MET A 1 -8.80 9.80 24.02
CA MET A 1 -7.88 10.01 22.89
C MET A 1 -8.64 10.48 21.65
N ASP A 2 -9.72 9.79 21.34
CA ASP A 2 -10.54 9.90 20.13
C ASP A 2 -10.96 11.32 19.75
N GLY A 3 -11.51 12.11 20.68
CA GLY A 3 -11.86 13.52 20.40
C GLY A 3 -10.68 14.39 19.98
N ALA A 4 -9.50 14.22 20.60
CA ALA A 4 -8.29 14.95 20.20
C ALA A 4 -7.76 14.50 18.83
N ALA A 5 -8.02 13.25 18.43
CA ALA A 5 -7.72 12.76 17.09
C ALA A 5 -8.69 13.32 16.04
N GLY A 6 -9.98 13.35 16.36
CA GLY A 6 -11.03 13.94 15.53
C GLY A 6 -10.84 15.45 15.27
N GLU A 7 -10.35 16.21 16.25
CA GLU A 7 -10.05 17.65 16.10
C GLU A 7 -8.63 17.94 15.57
N GLY A 8 -7.85 16.92 15.20
CA GLY A 8 -6.53 17.10 14.60
C GLY A 8 -5.43 17.53 15.57
N PHE A 9 -5.67 17.52 16.89
CA PHE A 9 -4.76 17.99 17.93
C PHE A 9 -3.60 17.01 18.19
N MET A 10 -2.69 16.92 17.23
CA MET A 10 -1.50 16.06 17.23
C MET A 10 -0.74 16.03 18.57
N ASP A 11 -0.48 17.19 19.17
CA ASP A 11 0.32 17.22 20.41
C ASP A 11 -0.47 16.72 21.63
N ALA A 12 -1.80 16.92 21.65
CA ALA A 12 -2.67 16.29 22.63
C ALA A 12 -2.74 14.77 22.41
N VAL A 13 -2.79 14.29 21.16
CA VAL A 13 -2.75 12.85 20.84
C VAL A 13 -1.44 12.20 21.30
N LYS A 14 -0.29 12.81 20.99
CA LYS A 14 1.04 12.37 21.48
C LYS A 14 1.13 12.37 23.01
N TRP A 15 0.64 13.44 23.65
CA TRP A 15 0.67 13.55 25.11
C TRP A 15 -0.23 12.49 25.76
N LEU A 16 -1.45 12.29 25.25
CA LEU A 16 -2.37 11.27 25.74
C LEU A 16 -1.79 9.86 25.55
N HIS A 17 -1.17 9.57 24.41
CA HIS A 17 -0.50 8.27 24.19
C HIS A 17 0.64 8.02 25.19
N LYS A 18 1.49 9.03 25.44
CA LYS A 18 2.65 8.88 26.32
C LYS A 18 2.29 8.81 27.82
N ASN A 19 1.20 9.47 28.23
CA ASN A 19 0.85 9.65 29.64
C ASN A 19 -0.36 8.81 30.10
N ARG A 20 -1.06 8.11 29.20
CA ARG A 20 -2.26 7.33 29.53
C ARG A 20 -2.31 5.99 28.79
N SER A 21 -2.94 5.00 29.43
CA SER A 21 -3.02 3.62 28.94
C SER A 21 -4.39 3.20 28.41
N GLU A 22 -5.40 4.07 28.37
CA GLU A 22 -6.73 3.70 27.82
C GLU A 22 -6.70 3.45 26.30
N GLY A 23 -5.61 3.83 25.62
CA GLY A 23 -5.40 3.57 24.21
C GLY A 23 -6.27 4.40 23.28
N CYS A 24 -6.46 3.85 22.08
CA CYS A 24 -7.14 4.48 20.95
C CYS A 24 -8.21 3.53 20.43
N SER A 25 -9.41 4.03 20.18
CA SER A 25 -10.46 3.24 19.51
C SER A 25 -10.38 3.39 17.98
N ALA A 26 -11.07 2.52 17.26
CA ALA A 26 -11.26 2.67 15.81
C ALA A 26 -11.99 3.98 15.44
N ALA A 27 -12.84 4.51 16.34
CA ALA A 27 -13.55 5.77 16.11
C ALA A 27 -12.60 6.97 16.03
N ALA A 28 -11.44 6.92 16.69
CA ALA A 28 -10.41 7.96 16.57
C ALA A 28 -9.83 8.03 15.14
N MET A 29 -9.57 6.87 14.53
CA MET A 29 -9.09 6.76 13.15
C MET A 29 -10.15 7.26 12.17
N ILE A 30 -11.41 6.83 12.35
CA ILE A 30 -12.54 7.25 11.52
C ILE A 30 -12.76 8.77 11.63
N ALA A 31 -12.78 9.34 12.84
CA ALA A 31 -12.98 10.78 13.04
C ALA A 31 -11.82 11.62 12.45
N ALA A 32 -10.56 11.21 12.69
CA ALA A 32 -9.40 11.88 12.11
C ALA A 32 -9.41 11.82 10.56
N ALA A 33 -9.86 10.70 9.99
CA ALA A 33 -9.98 10.52 8.55
C ALA A 33 -11.15 11.34 7.96
N SER A 34 -12.30 11.36 8.64
CA SER A 34 -13.50 12.11 8.29
C SER A 34 -13.27 13.63 8.25
N ASN A 35 -12.36 14.13 9.09
CA ASN A 35 -11.99 15.56 9.15
C ASN A 35 -10.67 15.89 8.41
N GLY A 36 -10.09 14.91 7.70
CA GLY A 36 -8.94 15.15 6.81
C GLY A 36 -7.59 15.30 7.51
N HIS A 37 -7.47 14.92 8.79
CA HIS A 37 -6.26 15.07 9.60
C HIS A 37 -5.21 13.99 9.30
N LEU A 38 -4.62 14.05 8.10
CA LEU A 38 -3.60 13.11 7.62
C LEU A 38 -2.46 12.88 8.62
N ASN A 39 -1.97 13.94 9.25
CA ASN A 39 -0.91 13.87 10.27
C ASN A 39 -1.31 12.95 11.44
N VAL A 40 -2.53 13.09 11.96
CA VAL A 40 -3.08 12.24 13.01
C VAL A 40 -3.27 10.81 12.51
N VAL A 41 -3.88 10.63 11.33
CA VAL A 41 -4.08 9.30 10.71
C VAL A 41 -2.75 8.54 10.59
N GLN A 42 -1.70 9.20 10.09
CA GLN A 42 -0.34 8.64 10.01
C GLN A 42 0.19 8.22 11.37
N TYR A 43 0.05 9.09 12.40
CA TYR A 43 0.50 8.78 13.76
C TYR A 43 -0.27 7.59 14.36
N LEU A 44 -1.60 7.56 14.23
CA LEU A 44 -2.43 6.47 14.74
C LEU A 44 -2.11 5.14 14.06
N HIS A 45 -1.87 5.13 12.75
CA HIS A 45 -1.55 3.91 12.02
C HIS A 45 -0.16 3.38 12.38
N THR A 46 0.85 4.26 12.44
CA THR A 46 2.26 3.87 12.63
C THR A 46 2.67 3.62 14.08
N ASN A 47 2.14 4.39 15.04
CA ASN A 47 2.58 4.32 16.45
C ASN A 47 1.67 3.44 17.33
N LEU A 48 0.39 3.32 16.97
CA LEU A 48 -0.61 2.56 17.74
C LEU A 48 -1.06 1.28 17.02
N SER A 49 -0.47 0.99 15.86
CA SER A 49 -0.82 -0.12 14.97
C SER A 49 -2.33 -0.22 14.69
N GLN A 50 -3.04 0.92 14.69
CA GLN A 50 -4.48 0.92 14.46
C GLN A 50 -4.77 0.48 13.03
N PRO A 51 -5.67 -0.49 12.82
CA PRO A 51 -6.02 -0.92 11.48
C PRO A 51 -6.65 0.24 10.73
N ALA A 52 -6.13 0.53 9.53
CA ALA A 52 -6.93 1.24 8.56
C ALA A 52 -8.21 0.41 8.32
N THR A 53 -9.38 1.04 8.37
CA THR A 53 -10.68 0.38 8.14
C THR A 53 -11.33 0.91 6.87
N ASN A 54 -12.19 0.10 6.25
CA ASN A 54 -12.98 0.57 5.10
C ASN A 54 -13.91 1.73 5.49
N GLU A 55 -14.35 1.79 6.74
CA GLU A 55 -15.12 2.90 7.31
C GLU A 55 -14.32 4.21 7.35
N ALA A 56 -13.04 4.17 7.74
CA ALA A 56 -12.18 5.35 7.73
C ALA A 56 -11.90 5.87 6.30
N ILE A 57 -11.71 4.95 5.34
CA ILE A 57 -11.57 5.32 3.92
C ILE A 57 -12.89 5.89 3.38
N ALA A 58 -14.03 5.27 3.69
CA ALA A 58 -15.34 5.75 3.27
C ALA A 58 -15.67 7.13 3.85
N ALA A 59 -15.35 7.39 5.12
CA ALA A 59 -15.52 8.70 5.75
C ALA A 59 -14.60 9.77 5.12
N ALA A 60 -13.32 9.46 4.91
CA ALA A 60 -12.41 10.37 4.20
C ALA A 60 -12.88 10.65 2.75
N ALA A 61 -13.41 9.64 2.07
CA ALA A 61 -13.94 9.77 0.72
C ALA A 61 -15.27 10.56 0.67
N GLU A 62 -16.14 10.38 1.68
CA GLU A 62 -17.39 11.13 1.85
C GLU A 62 -17.15 12.64 2.03
N HIS A 63 -16.02 13.03 2.64
CA HIS A 63 -15.63 14.43 2.82
C HIS A 63 -14.57 14.94 1.82
N GLY A 64 -14.18 14.12 0.83
CA GLY A 64 -13.28 14.53 -0.24
C GLY A 64 -11.80 14.63 0.15
N HIS A 65 -11.38 14.01 1.24
CA HIS A 65 -10.03 14.08 1.77
C HIS A 65 -9.06 13.13 1.05
N LEU A 66 -8.79 13.41 -0.24
CA LEU A 66 -7.90 12.65 -1.11
C LEU A 66 -6.53 12.28 -0.47
N PRO A 67 -5.81 13.18 0.26
CA PRO A 67 -4.54 12.82 0.88
C PRO A 67 -4.65 11.70 1.93
N VAL A 68 -5.77 11.66 2.66
CA VAL A 68 -6.07 10.61 3.65
C VAL A 68 -6.47 9.32 2.95
N VAL A 69 -7.35 9.40 1.94
CA VAL A 69 -7.77 8.24 1.14
C VAL A 69 -6.56 7.55 0.52
N ARG A 70 -5.65 8.31 -0.10
CA ARG A 70 -4.42 7.77 -0.69
C ARG A 70 -3.54 7.08 0.36
N TYR A 71 -3.25 7.74 1.48
CA TYR A 71 -2.43 7.15 2.54
C TYR A 71 -3.03 5.84 3.09
N LEU A 72 -4.32 5.82 3.38
CA LEU A 72 -5.02 4.62 3.86
C LEU A 72 -5.11 3.52 2.79
N HIS A 73 -5.17 3.86 1.51
CA HIS A 73 -5.19 2.89 0.40
C HIS A 73 -3.81 2.25 0.16
N GLU A 74 -2.73 3.04 0.23
CA GLU A 74 -1.34 2.56 0.10
C GLU A 74 -0.97 1.56 1.21
N HIS A 75 -1.49 1.75 2.42
CA HIS A 75 -1.18 0.92 3.59
C HIS A 75 -2.15 -0.26 3.79
N ARG A 76 -2.97 -0.61 2.79
CA ARG A 76 -3.87 -1.79 2.83
C ARG A 76 -3.69 -2.74 1.65
N SER A 77 -3.78 -4.03 1.96
CA SER A 77 -3.80 -5.14 1.00
C SER A 77 -5.19 -5.48 0.46
N GLU A 78 -6.25 -5.14 1.21
CA GLU A 78 -7.65 -5.45 0.89
C GLU A 78 -8.24 -4.50 -0.19
N VAL A 79 -9.24 -5.00 -0.92
CA VAL A 79 -9.99 -4.22 -1.91
C VAL A 79 -10.76 -3.09 -1.22
N CYS A 80 -10.82 -1.92 -1.86
CA CYS A 80 -11.60 -0.81 -1.34
C CYS A 80 -13.09 -1.17 -1.31
N SER A 81 -13.85 -0.63 -0.35
CA SER A 81 -15.30 -0.84 -0.36
C SER A 81 -15.94 0.02 -1.43
N THR A 82 -16.80 -0.57 -2.28
CA THR A 82 -17.62 0.15 -3.27
C THR A 82 -18.42 1.32 -2.63
N GLN A 83 -18.73 1.22 -1.34
CA GLN A 83 -19.35 2.26 -0.53
C GLN A 83 -18.56 3.59 -0.53
N ALA A 84 -17.22 3.55 -0.50
CA ALA A 84 -16.39 4.75 -0.51
C ALA A 84 -16.53 5.53 -1.83
N ILE A 85 -16.53 4.82 -2.96
CA ILE A 85 -16.75 5.40 -4.30
C ILE A 85 -18.15 5.99 -4.40
N LEU A 86 -19.18 5.28 -3.90
CA LEU A 86 -20.56 5.76 -3.90
C LEU A 86 -20.74 7.04 -3.07
N GLN A 87 -20.13 7.12 -1.88
CA GLN A 87 -20.21 8.30 -1.01
C GLN A 87 -19.46 9.50 -1.59
N ALA A 88 -18.23 9.30 -2.10
CA ALA A 88 -17.49 10.34 -2.80
C ALA A 88 -18.29 10.89 -4.01
N LYS A 89 -18.87 10.02 -4.82
CA LYS A 89 -19.68 10.39 -5.99
C LYS A 89 -20.97 11.13 -5.61
N LYS A 90 -21.65 10.71 -4.54
CA LYS A 90 -22.84 11.38 -4.00
C LYS A 90 -22.52 12.81 -3.55
N ASN A 91 -21.36 13.03 -2.94
CA ASN A 91 -20.91 14.33 -2.45
C ASN A 91 -20.07 15.13 -3.48
N LYS A 92 -19.93 14.61 -4.71
CA LYS A 92 -19.24 15.24 -5.86
C LYS A 92 -17.74 15.46 -5.64
N HIS A 93 -17.09 14.53 -4.94
CA HIS A 93 -15.64 14.51 -4.77
C HIS A 93 -14.97 13.76 -5.92
N ASP A 94 -15.04 14.34 -7.12
CA ASP A 94 -14.65 13.68 -8.37
C ASP A 94 -13.17 13.24 -8.37
N GLU A 95 -12.26 14.02 -7.77
CA GLU A 95 -10.84 13.65 -7.59
C GLU A 95 -10.64 12.35 -6.79
N VAL A 96 -11.49 12.10 -5.78
CA VAL A 96 -11.45 10.87 -4.98
C VAL A 96 -12.05 9.70 -5.75
N VAL A 97 -13.12 9.95 -6.53
CA VAL A 97 -13.72 8.93 -7.39
C VAL A 97 -12.73 8.48 -8.47
N GLU A 98 -12.06 9.42 -9.13
CA GLU A 98 -11.04 9.14 -10.15
C GLU A 98 -9.88 8.33 -9.57
N PHE A 99 -9.31 8.75 -8.43
CA PHE A 99 -8.25 8.02 -7.75
C PHE A 99 -8.66 6.59 -7.37
N LEU A 100 -9.85 6.41 -6.79
CA LEU A 100 -10.33 5.09 -6.37
C LEU A 100 -10.62 4.18 -7.57
N MET A 101 -11.24 4.69 -8.64
CA MET A 101 -11.51 3.91 -9.85
C MET A 101 -10.21 3.48 -10.55
N GLN A 102 -9.26 4.40 -10.73
CA GLN A 102 -7.97 4.12 -11.35
C GLN A 102 -7.18 3.02 -10.61
N HIS A 103 -7.27 2.98 -9.28
CA HIS A 103 -6.62 1.93 -8.48
C HIS A 103 -7.40 0.60 -8.40
N GLU A 104 -8.71 0.58 -8.61
CA GLU A 104 -9.48 -0.67 -8.72
C GLU A 104 -9.24 -1.38 -10.05
N ASP A 105 -9.21 -0.65 -11.18
CA ASP A 105 -8.93 -1.23 -12.52
C ASP A 105 -7.55 -1.93 -12.58
N TYR A 106 -6.55 -1.35 -11.91
CA TYR A 106 -5.20 -1.93 -11.80
C TYR A 106 -5.18 -3.21 -10.96
N ARG A 107 -5.97 -3.28 -9.87
CA ARG A 107 -6.05 -4.47 -9.01
C ARG A 107 -6.89 -5.60 -9.63
N GLN A 108 -7.98 -5.29 -10.33
CA GLN A 108 -8.77 -6.30 -11.06
C GLN A 108 -7.99 -6.92 -12.22
N SER A 109 -7.18 -6.13 -12.92
CA SER A 109 -6.28 -6.63 -13.97
C SER A 109 -5.20 -7.59 -13.45
N SER A 110 -4.84 -7.52 -12.17
CA SER A 110 -3.85 -8.39 -11.53
C SER A 110 -4.39 -9.75 -11.08
N CYS A 111 -5.71 -9.99 -11.09
CA CYS A 111 -6.31 -11.23 -10.57
C CYS A 111 -7.02 -12.12 -11.61
N VAL A 112 -6.90 -11.81 -12.91
CA VAL A 112 -7.29 -12.73 -14.01
C VAL A 112 -6.23 -13.83 -14.19
N GLY A 113 -6.12 -14.70 -13.18
CA GLY A 113 -5.09 -15.75 -13.11
C GLY A 113 -5.36 -16.77 -11.99
N GLY A 114 -6.62 -17.17 -11.81
CA GLY A 114 -7.11 -17.82 -10.58
C GLY A 114 -8.00 -19.07 -10.72
N ASN A 115 -8.02 -19.71 -11.89
CA ASN A 115 -8.55 -21.06 -12.14
C ASN A 115 -10.06 -21.34 -11.94
N LEU A 116 -10.54 -22.37 -12.63
CA LEU A 116 -11.90 -22.91 -12.53
C LEU A 116 -12.04 -23.81 -11.30
N ASP A 117 -13.23 -23.84 -10.70
CA ASP A 117 -13.78 -25.10 -10.19
C ASP A 117 -15.21 -25.32 -10.70
N LYS A 118 -15.37 -26.40 -11.47
CA LYS A 118 -16.67 -26.96 -11.87
C LYS A 118 -17.02 -28.09 -10.91
N SER A 119 -17.48 -27.79 -9.70
CA SER A 119 -17.98 -28.84 -8.81
C SER A 119 -19.05 -28.38 -7.81
N THR A 120 -20.28 -28.21 -8.31
CA THR A 120 -21.46 -28.59 -7.51
C THR A 120 -22.56 -29.14 -8.41
N ARG A 121 -22.56 -30.46 -8.44
CA ARG A 121 -23.32 -31.39 -9.28
C ARG A 121 -24.85 -31.22 -9.16
N GLU A 122 -25.46 -31.10 -10.33
CA GLU A 122 -26.77 -31.66 -10.73
C GLU A 122 -27.71 -32.22 -9.64
N LEU A 123 -28.92 -31.67 -9.59
CA LEU A 123 -30.15 -32.47 -9.48
C LEU A 123 -31.12 -32.10 -10.62
N GLN A 124 -31.11 -32.97 -11.63
CA GLN A 124 -32.24 -33.51 -12.41
C GLN A 124 -33.65 -33.31 -11.79
N THR A 125 -34.78 -33.30 -12.52
CA THR A 125 -35.13 -33.51 -13.95
C THR A 125 -35.98 -32.30 -14.45
N GLU A 126 -36.64 -32.21 -15.61
CA GLU A 126 -36.93 -33.07 -16.79
C GLU A 126 -37.28 -32.17 -18.01
N GLY A 127 -37.73 -32.73 -19.14
CA GLY A 127 -38.66 -32.04 -20.05
C GLY A 127 -38.35 -32.02 -21.56
N ALA A 128 -38.75 -33.10 -22.25
CA ALA A 128 -39.32 -33.11 -23.61
C ALA A 128 -38.45 -32.94 -24.89
N ASN A 129 -38.73 -33.88 -25.82
CA ASN A 129 -38.66 -33.79 -27.29
C ASN A 129 -37.28 -33.77 -27.99
N SER A 130 -37.10 -34.41 -29.16
CA SER A 130 -37.88 -35.46 -29.83
C SER A 130 -37.03 -36.12 -30.92
N SER A 131 -37.08 -37.45 -30.99
CA SER A 131 -36.98 -38.32 -32.17
C SER A 131 -36.66 -37.69 -33.54
N VAL A 132 -35.70 -38.28 -34.27
CA VAL A 132 -35.94 -38.94 -35.58
C VAL A 132 -34.70 -39.73 -36.06
N VAL A 133 -34.98 -40.84 -36.75
CA VAL A 133 -34.10 -41.86 -37.38
C VAL A 133 -32.92 -41.33 -38.24
N GLY A 134 -31.88 -42.09 -38.60
CA GLY A 134 -31.50 -43.49 -38.31
C GLY A 134 -30.44 -44.05 -39.30
N SER A 135 -29.90 -45.23 -39.00
CA SER A 135 -29.22 -46.20 -39.89
C SER A 135 -27.97 -45.83 -40.73
N ALA A 136 -26.85 -46.43 -40.30
CA ALA A 136 -26.01 -47.40 -41.05
C ALA A 136 -24.70 -47.00 -41.78
N ASN A 137 -23.70 -47.85 -41.51
CA ASN A 137 -22.56 -48.28 -42.35
C ASN A 137 -21.38 -47.33 -42.66
N GLY A 138 -20.28 -47.55 -41.92
CA GLY A 138 -19.09 -48.24 -42.45
C GLY A 138 -18.18 -47.51 -43.46
N GLY A 139 -16.94 -47.21 -43.03
CA GLY A 139 -15.87 -46.77 -43.93
C GLY A 139 -14.54 -46.54 -43.21
N LEU A 140 -13.56 -47.41 -43.45
CA LEU A 140 -12.15 -47.17 -43.12
C LEU A 140 -11.54 -46.20 -44.14
N SER A 141 -11.01 -45.06 -43.71
CA SER A 141 -9.90 -44.39 -44.40
C SER A 141 -9.19 -43.39 -43.49
N SER A 142 -7.87 -43.40 -43.54
CA SER A 142 -6.97 -42.34 -43.06
C SER A 142 -7.30 -40.96 -43.66
N THR A 143 -7.09 -39.88 -42.89
CA THR A 143 -6.10 -38.83 -43.23
C THR A 143 -5.89 -37.79 -42.12
N GLN A 144 -4.61 -37.51 -41.87
CA GLN A 144 -3.99 -36.25 -41.44
C GLN A 144 -4.32 -35.57 -40.10
N GLU A 145 -3.24 -35.35 -39.35
CA GLU A 145 -3.11 -34.48 -38.19
C GLU A 145 -3.41 -33.01 -38.55
N GLY A 146 -4.43 -32.43 -37.93
CA GLY A 146 -4.66 -30.98 -37.98
C GLY A 146 -3.78 -30.26 -36.96
N GLN A 147 -2.50 -30.02 -37.27
CA GLN A 147 -1.65 -29.13 -36.49
C GLN A 147 -2.10 -27.67 -36.65
N SER A 148 -3.09 -27.25 -35.86
CA SER A 148 -3.51 -25.85 -35.76
C SER A 148 -2.58 -25.10 -34.80
N SER A 149 -1.38 -24.76 -35.28
CA SER A 149 -0.50 -23.79 -34.62
C SER A 149 -1.24 -22.45 -34.44
N PRO A 150 -1.42 -21.93 -33.22
CA PRO A 150 -1.96 -20.59 -33.03
C PRO A 150 -0.88 -19.58 -33.43
N THR A 151 -0.94 -19.10 -34.68
CA THR A 151 -0.11 -17.99 -35.15
C THR A 151 -0.56 -16.72 -34.45
N TYR A 152 0.05 -16.46 -33.30
CA TYR A 152 -0.20 -15.32 -32.43
C TYR A 152 0.24 -14.04 -33.16
N ALA A 153 -0.70 -13.41 -33.86
CA ALA A 153 -0.50 -12.11 -34.48
C ALA A 153 -0.50 -11.04 -33.37
N PHE A 154 0.66 -10.86 -32.72
CA PHE A 154 0.89 -9.72 -31.83
C PHE A 154 0.59 -8.44 -32.60
N SER A 155 -0.34 -7.63 -32.09
CA SER A 155 -0.59 -6.33 -32.68
C SER A 155 0.63 -5.42 -32.46
N HIS A 156 0.76 -4.37 -33.27
CA HIS A 156 1.81 -3.37 -33.07
C HIS A 156 1.71 -2.76 -31.66
N ASP A 157 0.48 -2.49 -31.24
CA ASP A 157 0.12 -1.90 -29.96
C ASP A 157 0.51 -2.81 -28.77
N ASP A 158 0.36 -4.14 -28.88
CA ASP A 158 0.83 -5.09 -27.87
C ASP A 158 2.36 -5.08 -27.71
N LEU A 159 3.08 -4.93 -28.83
CA LEU A 159 4.55 -4.87 -28.81
C LEU A 159 5.03 -3.53 -28.25
N GLU A 160 4.37 -2.43 -28.61
CA GLU A 160 4.66 -1.09 -28.08
C GLU A 160 4.38 -1.01 -26.57
N ALA A 161 3.25 -1.55 -26.11
CA ALA A 161 2.93 -1.64 -24.68
C ALA A 161 3.98 -2.44 -23.89
N ARG A 162 4.47 -3.55 -24.45
CA ARG A 162 5.53 -4.37 -23.82
C ARG A 162 6.88 -3.66 -23.81
N LEU A 163 7.30 -3.03 -24.90
CA LEU A 163 8.53 -2.23 -24.93
C LEU A 163 8.45 -1.06 -23.94
N ARG A 164 7.29 -0.39 -23.87
CA ARG A 164 7.06 0.71 -22.93
C ARG A 164 7.16 0.25 -21.48
N ALA A 165 6.53 -0.88 -21.13
CA ALA A 165 6.61 -1.44 -19.79
C ALA A 165 8.04 -1.83 -19.39
N GLU A 166 8.82 -2.41 -20.32
CA GLU A 166 10.23 -2.77 -20.11
C GLU A 166 11.11 -1.53 -19.92
N VAL A 167 10.95 -0.50 -20.76
CA VAL A 167 11.67 0.78 -20.63
C VAL A 167 11.30 1.50 -19.34
N GLU A 168 10.01 1.56 -18.98
CA GLU A 168 9.57 2.12 -17.71
C GLU A 168 10.08 1.33 -16.50
N ALA A 169 10.23 0.01 -16.60
CA ALA A 169 10.85 -0.82 -15.57
C ALA A 169 12.35 -0.53 -15.40
N SER A 170 13.11 -0.49 -16.50
CA SER A 170 14.54 -0.18 -16.49
C SER A 170 14.81 1.23 -15.93
N ILE A 171 14.05 2.24 -16.37
CA ILE A 171 14.15 3.62 -15.86
C ILE A 171 13.81 3.68 -14.35
N ARG A 172 12.84 2.88 -13.89
CA ARG A 172 12.46 2.83 -12.48
C ARG A 172 13.58 2.21 -11.64
N GLU A 173 14.13 1.08 -12.07
CA GLU A 173 15.22 0.41 -11.36
C GLU A 173 16.48 1.30 -11.25
N GLU A 174 16.85 1.99 -12.34
CA GLU A 174 17.96 2.95 -12.34
C GLU A 174 17.70 4.13 -11.40
N LYS A 175 16.51 4.75 -11.46
CA LYS A 175 16.15 5.87 -10.58
C LYS A 175 16.08 5.47 -9.12
N GLU A 176 15.49 4.31 -8.81
CA GLU A 176 15.46 3.78 -7.45
C GLU A 176 16.87 3.45 -6.95
N ALA A 177 17.76 2.90 -7.78
CA ALA A 177 19.14 2.66 -7.40
C ALA A 177 19.89 3.97 -7.08
N SER A 178 19.68 5.01 -7.89
CA SER A 178 20.24 6.35 -7.64
C SER A 178 19.73 6.95 -6.32
N ILE A 179 18.41 6.93 -6.09
CA ILE A 179 17.79 7.44 -4.86
C ILE A 179 18.26 6.64 -3.64
N ARG A 180 18.33 5.31 -3.73
CA ARG A 180 18.85 4.45 -2.64
C ARG A 180 20.30 4.80 -2.30
N ALA A 181 21.15 5.00 -3.31
CA ALA A 181 22.55 5.39 -3.11
C ALA A 181 22.70 6.78 -2.47
N GLU A 182 21.90 7.76 -2.91
CA GLU A 182 21.90 9.12 -2.34
C GLU A 182 21.41 9.14 -0.88
N VAL A 183 20.33 8.42 -0.58
CA VAL A 183 19.81 8.28 0.80
C VAL A 183 20.83 7.61 1.72
N GLU A 184 21.47 6.53 1.27
CA GLU A 184 22.51 5.85 2.04
C GLU A 184 23.73 6.75 2.28
N ALA A 185 24.22 7.47 1.26
CA ALA A 185 25.33 8.40 1.40
C ALA A 185 25.03 9.53 2.42
N ASN A 186 23.81 10.10 2.35
CA ASN A 186 23.35 11.11 3.30
C ASN A 186 23.24 10.55 4.73
N PHE A 187 22.78 9.29 4.88
CA PHE A 187 22.72 8.63 6.19
C PHE A 187 24.11 8.37 6.77
N GLN A 188 25.05 7.84 5.97
CA GLN A 188 26.43 7.58 6.40
C GLN A 188 27.17 8.87 6.79
N THR A 189 27.00 9.95 6.02
CA THR A 189 27.58 11.27 6.35
C THR A 189 27.09 11.74 7.72
N LYS A 190 25.77 11.72 7.94
CA LYS A 190 25.15 12.14 9.20
C LYS A 190 25.53 11.23 10.39
N LEU A 191 25.76 9.94 10.13
CA LEU A 191 26.26 8.98 11.11
C LEU A 191 27.69 9.32 11.54
N GLU A 192 28.59 9.64 10.60
CA GLU A 192 29.96 10.02 10.92
C GLU A 192 30.07 11.41 11.56
N GLU A 193 29.23 12.38 11.19
CA GLU A 193 29.08 13.66 11.90
C GLU A 193 28.71 13.43 13.38
N MET A 194 27.68 12.61 13.63
CA MET A 194 27.25 12.27 14.98
C MET A 194 28.34 11.54 15.77
N ARG A 195 29.03 10.57 15.15
CA ARG A 195 30.18 9.87 15.74
C ARG A 195 31.34 10.82 16.04
N ALA A 196 31.63 11.77 15.17
CA ALA A 196 32.67 12.79 15.38
C ALA A 196 32.32 13.71 16.56
N SER A 197 31.07 14.17 16.65
CA SER A 197 30.58 14.98 17.78
C SER A 197 30.73 14.24 19.11
N ILE A 198 30.26 12.98 19.19
CA ILE A 198 30.34 12.17 20.42
C ILE A 198 31.81 11.91 20.80
N ARG A 199 32.69 11.61 19.83
CA ARG A 199 34.14 11.44 20.08
C ARG A 199 34.77 12.72 20.65
N ALA A 200 34.41 13.90 20.14
CA ALA A 200 34.94 15.17 20.62
C ALA A 200 34.44 15.53 22.03
N GLU A 201 33.17 15.28 22.34
CA GLU A 201 32.58 15.51 23.66
C GLU A 201 33.23 14.63 24.73
N ILE A 202 33.34 13.32 24.48
CA ILE A 202 34.02 12.37 25.38
C ILE A 202 35.50 12.76 25.58
N GLN A 203 36.20 13.17 24.52
CA GLN A 203 37.60 13.59 24.63
C GLN A 203 37.76 14.83 25.52
N ALA A 204 36.89 15.83 25.36
CA ALA A 204 36.91 17.05 26.16
C ALA A 204 36.63 16.78 27.65
N ASP A 205 35.68 15.90 27.96
CA ASP A 205 35.39 15.51 29.35
C ASP A 205 36.56 14.74 30.00
N VAL A 206 37.20 13.83 29.26
CA VAL A 206 38.38 13.08 29.75
C VAL A 206 39.57 14.01 29.98
N GLU A 207 39.86 14.93 29.05
CA GLU A 207 40.93 15.91 29.20
C GLU A 207 40.67 16.83 30.40
N LYS A 208 39.44 17.32 30.55
CA LYS A 208 39.03 18.15 31.70
C LYS A 208 39.20 17.40 33.02
N GLN A 209 38.71 16.16 33.12
CA GLN A 209 38.83 15.35 34.33
C GLN A 209 40.29 15.07 34.67
N MET A 210 41.14 14.81 33.68
CA MET A 210 42.58 14.61 33.88
C MET A 210 43.25 15.91 34.36
N HIS A 211 42.90 17.07 33.81
CA HIS A 211 43.41 18.37 34.27
C HIS A 211 42.98 18.69 35.71
N GLU A 212 41.72 18.44 36.08
CA GLU A 212 41.23 18.61 37.45
C GLU A 212 41.97 17.70 38.45
N GLN A 213 42.22 16.44 38.09
CA GLN A 213 43.02 15.51 38.92
C GLN A 213 44.49 15.94 39.07
N ILE A 214 45.12 16.45 38.01
CA ILE A 214 46.51 16.95 38.07
C ILE A 214 46.61 18.17 38.99
N LEU A 215 45.64 19.10 38.92
CA LEU A 215 45.61 20.28 39.79
C LEU A 215 45.40 19.89 41.26
N ALA A 216 44.43 19.02 41.55
CA ALA A 216 44.17 18.55 42.92
C ALA A 216 45.41 17.89 43.56
N ASN A 217 46.15 17.07 42.79
CA ASN A 217 47.38 16.44 43.26
C ASN A 217 48.56 17.43 43.45
N LEU A 218 48.50 18.64 42.88
CA LEU A 218 49.52 19.67 43.04
C LEU A 218 49.23 20.61 44.23
N ASP A 219 47.96 20.82 44.58
CA ASP A 219 47.56 21.61 45.76
C ASP A 219 47.80 20.85 47.09
N ASP A 220 47.92 19.51 47.06
CA ASP A 220 48.21 18.63 48.20
C ASP A 220 49.73 18.45 48.50
N LEU A 221 50.62 19.20 47.82
CA LEU A 221 52.10 19.03 47.81
C LEU A 221 52.90 20.20 48.44
#